data_AF-A0A3S0GUK9-F1
#
_entry.id   AF-A0A3S0GUK9-F1
#
_cell.length_a   1.000
_cell.length_b   1.000
_cell.length_c   1.000
_cell.angle_alpha   90.00
_cell.angle_beta   90.00
_cell.angle_gamma   90.00
#
_symmetry.space_group_name_H-M   'P 1'
#
loop_
_entity.id
_entity.type
_entity.pdbx_description
1 polymer ?
#
loop_
_entity_poly.entity_id
_entity_poly.type
_entity_poly.pdbx_seq_one_letter_code
_entity_poly.pdbx_strand_id
1 'polypeptide(L)'
;MLGARTFVGVIYTLLAASFLVSSGLLIYEYRDGDWLTMLVTHSNLFLFFPILGVLALIAFFMPSVIFTHLYWNHLPYGRLRFSLGLLAAIGITIGADRYLDASPRALWEIAPSVIAADTGTPAGCKGEACERGQIGEVLKTLRTASQTRVGLSKFARGCGEDPLLEPREDMKPVRFCFPALKPLDGNACCKVQEAFTKTVDDLQKDPAKRSLTAQWDRLLMPLKIFFVVIVLAIGCLLAFWRDKVDEFYGTYVPAIERGVIIGGFAMLVWPAMDYAYLSAANVMFGHAGDWPQFKLSLVIAPWMLLLIFYFLRRLGKEGEMLGQISGVIAAAVAVLRYEQLNDWASRVVGVGMAPWMLGVLLGITALAFVLIFWPWRVVNYPNEWSS
;
A
#
# COMPACT_ATOMS: atom_id res chain seq x y z
N MET A 1 -18.02 -25.16 11.60
CA MET A 1 -17.08 -24.30 10.84
C MET A 1 -17.30 -24.25 9.33
N LEU A 2 -17.96 -25.23 8.69
CA LEU A 2 -18.10 -25.26 7.21
C LEU A 2 -18.70 -23.97 6.63
N GLY A 3 -19.83 -23.48 7.15
CA GLY A 3 -20.46 -22.25 6.65
C GLY A 3 -19.55 -21.02 6.74
N ALA A 4 -18.76 -20.89 7.81
CA ALA A 4 -17.80 -19.79 7.97
C ALA A 4 -16.65 -19.89 6.95
N ARG A 5 -16.17 -21.11 6.66
CA ARG A 5 -15.15 -21.36 5.63
C ARG A 5 -15.67 -20.96 4.24
N THR A 6 -16.89 -21.36 3.89
CA THR A 6 -17.49 -21.02 2.60
C THR A 6 -17.68 -19.51 2.47
N PHE A 7 -18.21 -18.85 3.48
CA PHE A 7 -18.43 -17.40 3.47
C PHE A 7 -17.12 -16.62 3.29
N VAL A 8 -16.12 -16.88 4.14
CA VAL A 8 -14.81 -16.22 4.05
C VAL A 8 -14.11 -16.57 2.74
N GLY A 9 -14.20 -17.83 2.29
CA GLY A 9 -13.64 -18.28 1.02
C GLY A 9 -14.17 -17.49 -0.17
N VAL A 10 -15.50 -17.33 -0.28
CA VAL A 10 -16.11 -16.55 -1.36
C VAL A 10 -15.62 -15.10 -1.35
N ILE A 11 -15.62 -14.44 -0.19
CA ILE A 11 -15.15 -13.05 -0.07
C ILE A 11 -13.68 -12.95 -0.47
N TYR A 12 -12.83 -13.84 0.05
CA TYR A 12 -11.38 -13.79 -0.19
C TYR A 12 -11.05 -14.09 -1.65
N THR A 13 -11.80 -14.98 -2.31
CA THR A 13 -11.67 -15.21 -3.75
C THR A 13 -12.05 -13.98 -4.55
N LEU A 14 -13.14 -13.28 -4.21
CA LEU A 14 -13.53 -12.03 -4.88
C LEU A 14 -12.47 -10.93 -4.69
N LEU A 15 -11.91 -10.82 -3.49
CA LEU A 15 -10.82 -9.89 -3.20
C LEU A 15 -9.56 -10.23 -4.01
N ALA A 16 -9.12 -11.49 -3.99
CA ALA A 16 -7.95 -11.92 -4.75
C ALA A 16 -8.14 -11.70 -6.26
N ALA A 17 -9.32 -12.03 -6.79
CA ALA A 17 -9.65 -11.77 -8.19
C ALA A 17 -9.58 -10.26 -8.50
N SER A 18 -10.09 -9.40 -7.63
CA SER A 18 -10.02 -7.94 -7.82
C SER A 18 -8.57 -7.43 -7.90
N PHE A 19 -7.66 -7.99 -7.11
CA PHE A 19 -6.25 -7.61 -7.10
C PHE A 19 -5.56 -8.02 -8.39
N LEU A 20 -5.80 -9.26 -8.84
CA LEU A 20 -5.20 -9.80 -10.06
C LEU A 20 -5.77 -9.13 -11.32
N VAL A 21 -7.08 -8.87 -11.37
CA VAL A 21 -7.72 -8.20 -12.50
C VAL A 21 -7.22 -6.77 -12.63
N SER A 22 -7.13 -6.01 -11.54
CA SER A 22 -6.65 -4.62 -11.58
C SER A 22 -5.22 -4.52 -12.16
N SER A 23 -4.29 -5.35 -11.68
CA SER A 23 -2.92 -5.38 -12.23
C SER A 23 -2.84 -5.98 -13.63
N GLY A 24 -3.64 -7.01 -13.92
CA GLY A 24 -3.70 -7.62 -15.25
C GLY A 24 -4.21 -6.64 -16.32
N LEU A 25 -5.22 -5.83 -16.00
CA LEU A 25 -5.74 -4.78 -16.88
C LEU A 25 -4.67 -3.73 -17.18
N LEU A 26 -3.93 -3.26 -16.16
CA LEU A 26 -2.85 -2.30 -16.36
C LEU A 26 -1.75 -2.88 -17.27
N ILE A 27 -1.32 -4.12 -17.02
CA ILE A 27 -0.29 -4.76 -17.87
C ILE A 27 -0.81 -4.94 -19.30
N TYR A 28 -2.05 -5.37 -19.47
CA TYR A 28 -2.67 -5.56 -20.78
C TYR A 28 -2.77 -4.25 -21.56
N GLU A 29 -3.24 -3.19 -20.92
CA GLU A 29 -3.47 -1.89 -21.53
C GLU A 29 -2.15 -1.19 -21.90
N TYR A 30 -1.14 -1.27 -21.02
CA TYR A 30 0.15 -0.60 -21.22
C TYR A 30 1.21 -1.49 -21.91
N ARG A 31 0.85 -2.69 -22.37
CA ARG A 31 1.80 -3.70 -22.91
C ARG A 31 2.71 -3.16 -24.02
N ASP A 32 2.15 -2.29 -24.87
CA ASP A 32 2.82 -1.72 -26.04
C ASP A 32 3.60 -0.43 -25.68
N GLY A 33 3.49 0.02 -24.43
CA GLY A 33 4.24 1.12 -23.84
C GLY A 33 5.07 0.67 -22.63
N ASP A 34 5.39 1.62 -21.75
CA ASP A 34 6.21 1.35 -20.55
C ASP A 34 5.36 0.91 -19.34
N TRP A 35 4.73 -0.26 -19.48
CA TRP A 35 3.89 -0.86 -18.43
C TRP A 35 4.64 -1.06 -17.11
N LEU A 36 5.94 -1.37 -17.18
CA LEU A 36 6.75 -1.61 -15.99
C LEU A 36 6.90 -0.31 -15.18
N THR A 37 7.18 0.82 -15.84
CA THR A 37 7.24 2.12 -15.15
C THR A 37 5.92 2.45 -14.47
N MET A 38 4.78 2.23 -15.13
CA MET A 38 3.47 2.48 -14.52
C MET A 38 3.22 1.60 -13.30
N LEU A 39 3.48 0.30 -13.46
CA LEU A 39 3.29 -0.71 -12.42
C LEU A 39 4.16 -0.45 -11.19
N VAL A 40 5.42 -0.03 -11.38
CA VAL A 40 6.32 0.24 -10.24
C VAL A 40 6.14 1.63 -9.64
N THR A 41 5.68 2.62 -10.42
CA THR A 41 5.37 3.96 -9.91
C THR A 41 4.18 3.90 -8.95
N HIS A 42 3.23 3.01 -9.23
CA HIS A 42 2.02 2.77 -8.44
C HIS A 42 2.07 1.39 -7.78
N SER A 43 3.25 1.01 -7.25
CA SER A 43 3.51 -0.32 -6.70
C SER A 43 2.61 -0.66 -5.52
N ASN A 44 2.20 0.33 -4.73
CA ASN A 44 1.25 0.18 -3.63
C ASN A 44 -0.12 -0.38 -4.07
N LEU A 45 -0.51 -0.17 -5.33
CA LEU A 45 -1.75 -0.68 -5.91
C LEU A 45 -1.52 -1.92 -6.79
N PHE A 46 -0.58 -1.85 -7.72
CA PHE A 46 -0.47 -2.84 -8.79
C PHE A 46 0.58 -3.93 -8.56
N LEU A 47 1.42 -3.79 -7.54
CA LEU A 47 2.37 -4.83 -7.12
C LEU A 47 2.00 -5.43 -5.78
N PHE A 48 1.70 -4.57 -4.80
CA PHE A 48 1.40 -5.01 -3.45
C PHE A 48 0.22 -5.98 -3.42
N PHE A 49 -0.95 -5.54 -3.89
CA PHE A 49 -2.19 -6.31 -3.79
C PHE A 49 -2.13 -7.69 -4.49
N PRO A 50 -1.72 -7.81 -5.77
CA PRO A 50 -1.71 -9.13 -6.44
C PRO A 50 -0.66 -10.09 -5.89
N ILE A 51 0.41 -9.59 -5.26
CA ILE A 51 1.50 -10.43 -4.75
C ILE A 51 1.35 -10.63 -3.23
N LEU A 52 1.58 -9.56 -2.47
CA LEU A 52 1.57 -9.59 -1.01
C LEU A 52 0.16 -9.51 -0.42
N GLY A 53 -0.78 -8.84 -1.08
CA GLY A 53 -2.19 -8.81 -0.68
C GLY A 53 -2.85 -10.18 -0.79
N VAL A 54 -2.58 -10.93 -1.87
CA VAL A 54 -3.03 -12.33 -2.02
C VAL A 54 -2.38 -13.23 -0.96
N LEU A 55 -1.08 -13.09 -0.72
CA LEU A 55 -0.40 -13.81 0.36
C LEU A 55 -1.04 -13.50 1.73
N ALA A 56 -1.34 -12.24 2.00
CA ALA A 56 -2.01 -11.80 3.22
C ALA A 56 -3.43 -12.37 3.33
N LEU A 57 -4.21 -12.42 2.25
CA LEU A 57 -5.52 -13.11 2.23
C LEU A 57 -5.36 -14.58 2.63
N ILE A 58 -4.38 -15.29 2.09
CA ILE A 58 -4.14 -16.69 2.43
C ILE A 58 -3.76 -16.83 3.91
N ALA A 59 -2.84 -15.98 4.38
CA ALA A 59 -2.39 -15.94 5.77
C ALA A 59 -3.51 -15.63 6.77
N PHE A 60 -4.38 -14.66 6.46
CA PHE A 60 -5.48 -14.23 7.32
C PHE A 60 -6.79 -15.03 7.13
N PHE A 61 -6.78 -16.05 6.27
CA PHE A 61 -7.96 -16.88 6.03
C PHE A 61 -8.43 -17.60 7.31
N MET A 62 -7.53 -18.31 7.99
CA MET A 62 -7.89 -19.06 9.19
C MET A 62 -8.37 -18.16 10.35
N PRO A 63 -7.68 -17.06 10.70
CA PRO A 63 -8.21 -16.09 11.67
C PRO A 63 -9.63 -15.62 11.33
N SER A 64 -9.90 -15.29 10.07
CA SER A 64 -11.20 -14.78 9.62
C SER A 64 -12.31 -15.81 9.73
N VAL A 65 -12.02 -17.07 9.36
CA VAL A 65 -12.96 -18.18 9.52
C VAL A 65 -13.30 -18.39 11.00
N ILE A 66 -12.30 -18.33 11.88
CA ILE A 66 -12.50 -18.53 13.32
C ILE A 66 -13.35 -17.40 13.90
N PHE A 67 -13.06 -16.14 13.60
CA PHE A 67 -13.88 -15.04 14.10
C PHE A 67 -15.30 -15.11 13.57
N THR A 68 -15.48 -15.39 12.28
CA THR A 68 -16.81 -15.57 11.69
C THR A 68 -17.58 -16.67 12.43
N HIS A 69 -16.94 -17.82 12.69
CA HIS A 69 -17.57 -18.92 13.42
C HIS A 69 -17.80 -18.63 14.91
N LEU A 70 -16.90 -17.90 15.56
CA LEU A 70 -16.99 -17.46 16.95
C LEU A 70 -18.20 -16.54 17.13
N TYR A 71 -18.34 -15.51 16.29
CA TYR A 71 -19.49 -14.61 16.32
C TYR A 71 -20.81 -15.33 16.02
N TRP A 72 -20.83 -16.28 15.08
CA TRP A 72 -22.09 -16.92 14.71
C TRP A 72 -22.64 -17.89 15.75
N ASN A 73 -21.78 -18.48 16.60
CA ASN A 73 -22.16 -19.62 17.44
C ASN A 73 -21.82 -19.49 18.93
N HIS A 74 -20.83 -18.69 19.32
CA HIS A 74 -20.33 -18.68 20.69
C HIS A 74 -20.56 -17.36 21.43
N LEU A 75 -20.72 -16.25 20.69
CA LEU A 75 -20.91 -14.92 21.29
C LEU A 75 -22.39 -14.55 21.42
N PRO A 76 -22.80 -13.93 22.55
CA PRO A 76 -24.17 -13.44 22.72
C PRO A 76 -24.46 -12.32 21.70
N TYR A 77 -25.59 -12.44 21.01
CA TYR A 77 -25.97 -11.57 19.89
C TYR A 77 -24.91 -11.50 18.78
N GLY A 78 -24.06 -12.52 18.66
CA GLY A 78 -22.87 -12.42 17.84
C GLY A 78 -23.16 -12.30 16.34
N ARG A 79 -24.25 -12.88 15.83
CA ARG A 79 -24.70 -12.66 14.44
C ARG A 79 -25.06 -11.20 14.16
N LEU A 80 -25.79 -10.55 15.07
CA LEU A 80 -26.12 -9.13 14.95
C LEU A 80 -24.86 -8.27 14.99
N ARG A 81 -23.97 -8.51 15.97
CA ARG A 81 -22.69 -7.79 16.08
C ARG A 81 -21.81 -7.96 14.84
N PHE A 82 -21.77 -9.18 14.29
CA PHE A 82 -21.05 -9.47 13.04
C PHE A 82 -21.65 -8.71 11.86
N SER A 83 -22.96 -8.73 11.68
CA SER A 83 -23.63 -7.98 10.62
C SER A 83 -23.42 -6.48 10.74
N LEU A 84 -23.55 -5.91 11.94
CA LEU A 84 -23.28 -4.50 12.18
C LEU A 84 -21.81 -4.13 11.92
N GLY A 85 -20.87 -4.98 12.36
CA GLY A 85 -19.45 -4.79 12.11
C GLY A 85 -19.11 -4.86 10.61
N LEU A 86 -19.73 -5.78 9.87
CA LEU A 86 -19.56 -5.88 8.42
C LEU A 86 -20.13 -4.65 7.70
N LEU A 87 -21.32 -4.17 8.09
CA LEU A 87 -21.90 -2.95 7.55
C LEU A 87 -21.03 -1.72 7.86
N ALA A 88 -20.48 -1.63 9.07
CA ALA A 88 -19.55 -0.58 9.44
C ALA A 88 -18.27 -0.63 8.58
N ALA A 89 -17.70 -1.81 8.35
CA ALA A 89 -16.55 -1.99 7.47
C ALA A 89 -16.85 -1.51 6.03
N ILE A 90 -18.01 -1.89 5.47
CA ILE A 90 -18.46 -1.41 4.16
C ILE A 90 -18.62 0.12 4.14
N GLY A 91 -19.21 0.70 5.19
CA GLY A 91 -19.37 2.14 5.32
C GLY A 91 -18.04 2.89 5.36
N ILE A 92 -17.07 2.39 6.13
CA ILE A 92 -15.70 2.93 6.20
C ILE A 92 -15.04 2.83 4.82
N THR A 93 -15.18 1.70 4.14
CA THR A 93 -14.64 1.49 2.79
C THR A 93 -15.17 2.52 1.80
N ILE A 94 -16.49 2.73 1.74
CA ILE A 94 -17.11 3.70 0.82
C ILE A 94 -16.68 5.14 1.18
N GLY A 95 -16.59 5.46 2.47
CA GLY A 95 -16.11 6.76 2.93
C GLY A 95 -14.66 7.03 2.54
N ALA A 96 -13.78 6.05 2.74
CA ALA A 96 -12.36 6.14 2.36
C ALA A 96 -12.16 6.21 0.85
N ASP A 97 -12.93 5.45 0.06
CA ASP A 97 -12.90 5.49 -1.41
C ASP A 97 -13.22 6.90 -1.94
N ARG A 98 -14.30 7.53 -1.43
CA ARG A 98 -14.64 8.92 -1.80
C ARG A 98 -13.61 9.94 -1.36
N TYR A 99 -12.96 9.73 -0.23
CA TYR A 99 -11.88 10.60 0.25
C TYR A 99 -10.64 10.49 -0.66
N LEU A 100 -10.35 9.29 -1.15
CA LEU A 100 -9.22 9.01 -2.04
C LEU A 100 -9.47 9.44 -3.50
N ASP A 101 -10.73 9.65 -3.91
CA ASP A 101 -11.13 10.12 -5.24
C ASP A 101 -10.84 11.63 -5.48
N ALA A 102 -9.85 12.20 -4.77
CA ALA A 102 -9.45 13.60 -4.83
C ALA A 102 -8.30 13.86 -5.84
N SER A 103 -8.06 15.13 -6.15
CA SER A 103 -6.88 15.59 -6.91
C SER A 103 -5.63 15.59 -6.00
N PRO A 104 -4.41 15.33 -6.51
CA PRO A 104 -4.06 15.06 -7.91
C PRO A 104 -4.45 13.65 -8.38
N ARG A 105 -4.95 13.53 -9.62
CA ARG A 105 -5.25 12.22 -10.21
C ARG A 105 -3.97 11.46 -10.56
N ALA A 106 -4.05 10.14 -10.43
CA ALA A 106 -2.89 9.29 -10.69
C ALA A 106 -2.68 9.07 -12.20
N LEU A 107 -1.42 8.96 -12.63
CA LEU A 107 -1.07 8.89 -14.06
C LEU A 107 -1.59 7.64 -14.76
N TRP A 108 -1.74 6.53 -14.03
CA TRP A 108 -2.32 5.29 -14.59
C TRP A 108 -3.78 5.45 -15.00
N GLU A 109 -4.47 6.50 -14.55
CA GLU A 109 -5.86 6.77 -14.91
C GLU A 109 -6.04 7.35 -16.31
N ILE A 110 -4.95 7.79 -16.94
CA ILE A 110 -4.94 8.32 -18.31
C ILE A 110 -4.60 7.19 -19.28
N ALA A 111 -5.25 7.10 -20.42
CA ALA A 111 -4.95 6.07 -21.41
C ALA A 111 -3.49 6.17 -21.94
N PRO A 112 -2.81 5.05 -22.22
CA PRO A 112 -1.42 5.07 -22.69
C PRO A 112 -1.24 5.84 -24.02
N SER A 113 -2.23 5.78 -24.92
CA SER A 113 -2.22 6.54 -26.18
C SER A 113 -2.27 8.05 -25.95
N VAL A 114 -2.98 8.50 -24.92
CA VAL A 114 -3.07 9.92 -24.54
C VAL A 114 -1.76 10.39 -23.91
N ILE A 115 -1.14 9.56 -23.07
CA ILE A 115 0.20 9.84 -22.52
C ILE A 115 1.24 9.93 -23.65
N ALA A 116 1.17 9.02 -24.62
CA ALA A 116 2.08 9.02 -25.77
C ALA A 116 1.85 10.21 -26.72
N ALA A 117 0.62 10.74 -26.77
CA ALA A 117 0.26 11.91 -27.58
C ALA A 117 0.54 13.25 -26.87
N ASP A 118 0.96 13.24 -25.60
CA ASP A 118 1.24 14.48 -24.86
C ASP A 118 2.49 15.17 -25.38
N THR A 119 2.35 16.40 -25.87
CA THR A 119 3.42 17.15 -26.55
C THR A 119 4.14 18.17 -25.68
N GLY A 120 3.87 18.21 -24.37
CA GLY A 120 4.42 19.24 -23.49
C GLY A 120 3.79 20.62 -23.71
N THR A 121 4.30 21.62 -23.00
CA THR A 121 3.93 23.04 -23.16
C THR A 121 5.20 23.87 -23.34
N PRO A 122 5.31 24.70 -24.39
CA PRO A 122 4.40 24.80 -25.55
C PRO A 122 4.38 23.50 -26.37
N ALA A 123 3.32 23.29 -27.16
CA ALA A 123 3.13 22.03 -27.89
C ALA A 123 4.32 21.72 -28.81
N GLY A 124 4.89 20.52 -28.67
CA GLY A 124 6.02 20.04 -29.46
C GLY A 124 7.40 20.40 -28.87
N CYS A 125 7.44 21.04 -27.71
CA CYS A 125 8.69 21.27 -26.99
C CYS A 125 9.36 19.94 -26.58
N LYS A 126 10.68 19.96 -26.37
CA LYS A 126 11.48 18.82 -25.90
C LYS A 126 12.47 19.24 -24.83
N GLY A 127 12.64 18.40 -23.81
CA GLY A 127 13.61 18.62 -22.73
C GLY A 127 13.47 19.99 -22.06
N GLU A 128 14.60 20.67 -21.84
CA GLU A 128 14.66 21.94 -21.09
C GLU A 128 13.95 23.12 -21.78
N ALA A 129 13.69 23.01 -23.09
CA ALA A 129 12.96 24.02 -23.84
C ALA A 129 11.46 24.06 -23.48
N CYS A 130 10.95 23.03 -22.78
CA CYS A 130 9.59 23.00 -22.28
C CYS A 130 9.42 23.89 -21.04
N GLU A 131 8.27 24.54 -20.93
CA GLU A 131 7.73 25.04 -19.66
C GLU A 131 7.20 23.88 -18.84
N ARG A 132 6.45 22.97 -19.48
CA ARG A 132 5.99 21.69 -18.92
C ARG A 132 6.41 20.57 -19.86
N GLY A 133 7.19 19.63 -19.36
CA GLY A 133 7.63 18.44 -20.08
C GLY A 133 6.49 17.48 -20.40
N GLN A 134 6.74 16.60 -21.37
CA GLN A 134 5.81 15.55 -21.79
C GLN A 134 5.65 14.51 -20.68
N ILE A 135 4.43 14.05 -20.39
CA ILE A 135 4.15 13.10 -19.29
C ILE A 135 5.05 11.85 -19.39
N GLY A 136 5.18 11.28 -20.59
CA GLY A 136 6.05 10.11 -20.82
C GLY A 136 7.52 10.37 -20.53
N GLU A 137 8.04 11.55 -20.91
CA GLU A 137 9.45 11.93 -20.67
C GLU A 137 9.70 12.23 -19.19
N VAL A 138 8.75 12.87 -18.50
CA VAL A 138 8.77 13.10 -17.05
C VAL A 138 8.87 11.77 -16.30
N LEU A 139 8.03 10.80 -16.64
CA LEU A 139 8.04 9.46 -16.03
C LEU A 139 9.34 8.70 -16.28
N LYS A 140 9.84 8.72 -17.52
CA LYS A 140 11.10 8.08 -17.87
C LYS A 140 12.27 8.69 -17.10
N THR A 141 12.30 10.02 -16.98
CA THR A 141 13.32 10.76 -16.24
C THR A 141 13.23 10.48 -14.74
N LEU A 142 12.02 10.44 -14.18
CA LEU A 142 11.77 10.09 -12.79
C LEU A 142 12.27 8.68 -12.46
N ARG A 143 11.94 7.70 -13.30
CA ARG A 143 12.44 6.32 -13.15
C ARG A 143 13.95 6.24 -13.22
N THR A 144 14.55 6.89 -14.23
CA THR A 144 16.01 6.88 -14.42
C THR A 144 16.72 7.51 -13.23
N ALA A 145 16.20 8.64 -12.73
CA ALA A 145 16.71 9.28 -11.52
C ALA A 145 16.57 8.36 -10.30
N SER A 146 15.41 7.73 -10.11
CA SER A 146 15.17 6.86 -8.96
C SER A 146 15.93 5.53 -8.99
N GLN A 147 16.38 5.08 -10.16
CA GLN A 147 17.24 3.90 -10.31
C GLN A 147 18.71 4.21 -9.96
N THR A 148 19.16 5.41 -10.33
CA THR A 148 20.56 5.83 -10.20
C THR A 148 20.87 6.47 -8.84
N ARG A 149 19.87 7.04 -8.16
CA ARG A 149 20.05 7.70 -6.86
C ARG A 149 19.14 7.13 -5.77
N VAL A 150 19.58 7.31 -4.52
CA VAL A 150 18.72 7.11 -3.34
C VAL A 150 18.04 8.44 -3.02
N GLY A 151 16.72 8.41 -2.93
CA GLY A 151 15.91 9.56 -2.49
C GLY A 151 15.44 10.51 -3.59
N LEU A 152 14.11 10.63 -3.68
CA LEU A 152 13.40 11.62 -4.48
C LEU A 152 12.86 12.77 -3.62
N SER A 153 12.80 12.59 -2.29
CA SER A 153 12.30 13.56 -1.30
C SER A 153 12.89 14.96 -1.46
N LYS A 154 14.19 15.08 -1.76
CA LYS A 154 14.89 16.36 -1.93
C LYS A 154 14.38 17.20 -3.11
N PHE A 155 13.69 16.58 -4.07
CA PHE A 155 13.08 17.26 -5.21
C PHE A 155 11.61 17.58 -4.98
N ALA A 156 10.99 17.00 -3.94
CA ALA A 156 9.64 17.36 -3.56
C ALA A 156 9.63 18.80 -3.04
N ARG A 157 8.58 19.54 -3.40
CA ARG A 157 8.38 20.94 -3.01
C ARG A 157 7.01 21.10 -2.35
N GLY A 158 6.96 21.91 -1.31
CA GLY A 158 5.72 22.28 -0.63
C GLY A 158 5.09 23.50 -1.25
N CYS A 159 4.26 23.30 -2.27
CA CYS A 159 3.66 24.37 -3.06
C CYS A 159 2.51 25.10 -2.35
N GLY A 160 2.33 24.90 -1.04
CA GLY A 160 1.46 25.75 -0.23
C GLY A 160 2.19 27.03 0.14
N GLU A 161 1.79 28.15 -0.45
CA GLU A 161 2.26 29.47 -0.03
C GLU A 161 1.38 29.96 1.13
N ASP A 162 2.01 30.32 2.25
CA ASP A 162 1.35 31.11 3.30
C ASP A 162 1.66 32.60 3.02
N PRO A 163 0.66 33.40 2.60
CA PRO A 163 0.89 34.80 2.24
C PRO A 163 1.30 35.67 3.43
N LEU A 164 1.19 35.16 4.66
CA LEU A 164 1.60 35.85 5.89
C LEU A 164 3.05 35.54 6.30
N LEU A 165 3.70 34.59 5.64
CA LEU A 165 5.06 34.15 5.96
C LEU A 165 6.02 34.43 4.80
N GLU A 166 7.30 34.61 5.14
CA GLU A 166 8.35 34.69 4.13
C GLU A 166 8.44 33.38 3.33
N PRO A 167 8.82 33.43 2.04
CA PRO A 167 9.07 32.23 1.26
C PRO A 167 10.07 31.32 1.97
N ARG A 168 9.65 30.08 2.20
CA ARG A 168 10.42 29.07 2.94
C ARG A 168 11.82 28.92 2.35
N GLU A 169 12.83 28.72 3.21
CA GLU A 169 14.23 28.61 2.77
C GLU A 169 14.47 27.44 1.80
N ASP A 170 13.66 26.38 1.89
CA ASP A 170 13.71 25.25 0.96
C ASP A 170 13.30 25.63 -0.47
N MET A 171 12.56 26.73 -0.69
CA MET A 171 12.19 27.22 -2.03
C MET A 171 13.29 28.02 -2.75
N LYS A 172 14.26 28.57 -2.00
CA LYS A 172 15.36 29.38 -2.55
C LYS A 172 16.38 28.60 -3.42
N PRO A 173 16.83 27.37 -3.07
CA PRO A 173 17.82 26.66 -3.88
C PRO A 173 17.24 26.14 -5.18
N VAL A 174 17.96 26.36 -6.28
CA VAL A 174 17.65 25.80 -7.60
C VAL A 174 17.87 24.28 -7.56
N ARG A 175 16.83 23.50 -7.90
CA ARG A 175 16.89 22.03 -7.98
C ARG A 175 16.21 21.57 -9.25
N PHE A 176 16.51 20.34 -9.67
CA PHE A 176 15.86 19.74 -10.84
C PHE A 176 14.35 19.58 -10.60
N CYS A 177 13.55 20.17 -11.49
CA CYS A 177 12.09 20.07 -11.45
C CYS A 177 11.64 19.05 -12.50
N PHE A 178 11.14 17.89 -12.06
CA PHE A 178 10.80 16.80 -12.97
C PHE A 178 9.72 17.17 -13.99
N PRO A 179 8.61 17.84 -13.62
CA PRO A 179 7.60 18.27 -14.59
C PRO A 179 8.09 19.27 -15.62
N ALA A 180 9.18 19.99 -15.35
CA ALA A 180 9.79 20.95 -16.29
C ALA A 180 11.01 20.38 -17.04
N LEU A 181 11.50 19.20 -16.61
CA LEU A 181 12.72 18.55 -17.10
C LEU A 181 13.98 19.44 -17.03
N LYS A 182 14.02 20.41 -16.10
CA LYS A 182 15.13 21.37 -15.96
C LYS A 182 15.28 21.87 -14.52
N PRO A 183 16.45 22.42 -14.15
CA PRO A 183 16.64 23.08 -12.87
C PRO A 183 15.78 24.36 -12.76
N LEU A 184 15.00 24.48 -11.68
CA LEU A 184 14.18 25.64 -11.35
C LEU A 184 14.29 25.98 -9.85
N ASP A 185 14.03 27.23 -9.49
CA ASP A 185 13.74 27.61 -8.12
C ASP A 185 12.40 27.00 -7.66
N GLY A 186 12.14 27.03 -6.36
CA GLY A 186 10.97 26.39 -5.75
C GLY A 186 9.64 26.92 -6.30
N ASN A 187 9.50 28.24 -6.41
CA ASN A 187 8.25 28.87 -6.84
C ASN A 187 7.98 28.60 -8.32
N ALA A 188 9.00 28.70 -9.18
CA ALA A 188 8.86 28.35 -10.58
C ALA A 188 8.52 26.85 -10.76
N CYS A 189 9.15 25.95 -10.00
CA CYS A 189 8.82 24.53 -10.07
C CYS A 189 7.39 24.24 -9.62
N CYS A 190 6.91 24.91 -8.56
CA CYS A 190 5.54 24.75 -8.06
C CYS A 190 4.49 25.17 -9.10
N LYS A 191 4.73 26.26 -9.83
CA LYS A 191 3.84 26.66 -10.94
C LYS A 191 3.76 25.60 -12.03
N VAL A 192 4.88 24.96 -12.37
CA VAL A 192 4.89 23.87 -13.36
C VAL A 192 4.23 22.60 -12.80
N GLN A 193 4.45 22.27 -11.53
CA GLN A 193 3.79 21.15 -10.85
C GLN A 193 2.26 21.31 -10.80
N GLU A 194 1.77 22.52 -10.52
CA GLU A 194 0.34 22.83 -10.56
C GLU A 194 -0.23 22.73 -11.99
N ALA A 195 0.48 23.28 -12.98
CA ALA A 195 0.09 23.17 -14.39
C ALA A 195 0.09 21.70 -14.87
N PHE A 196 1.05 20.90 -14.41
CA PHE A 196 1.12 19.47 -14.70
C PHE A 196 -0.04 18.71 -14.05
N THR A 197 -0.35 18.99 -12.78
CA THR A 197 -1.50 18.45 -12.06
C THR A 197 -2.80 18.75 -12.78
N LYS A 198 -3.03 20.02 -13.12
CA LYS A 198 -4.23 20.46 -13.85
C LYS A 198 -4.37 19.75 -15.19
N THR A 199 -3.27 19.60 -15.93
CA THR A 199 -3.27 18.86 -17.20
C THR A 199 -3.72 17.41 -17.00
N VAL A 200 -3.15 16.72 -16.01
CA VAL A 200 -3.50 15.34 -15.68
C VAL A 200 -4.96 15.21 -15.25
N ASP A 201 -5.44 16.10 -14.40
CA ASP A 201 -6.84 16.12 -13.95
C ASP A 201 -7.81 16.40 -15.11
N ASP A 202 -7.47 17.31 -16.01
CA ASP A 202 -8.31 17.65 -17.15
C ASP A 202 -8.35 16.51 -18.19
N LEU A 203 -7.23 15.81 -18.39
CA LEU A 203 -7.20 14.57 -19.18
C LEU A 203 -8.04 13.46 -18.53
N GLN A 204 -7.99 13.34 -17.20
CA GLN A 204 -8.77 12.33 -16.47
C GLN A 204 -10.27 12.64 -16.47
N LYS A 205 -10.68 13.92 -16.46
CA LYS A 205 -12.11 14.31 -16.48
C LYS A 205 -12.82 13.83 -17.75
N ASP A 206 -12.12 13.83 -18.89
CA ASP A 206 -12.63 13.38 -20.18
C ASP A 206 -12.76 11.85 -20.22
N PRO A 207 -13.98 11.27 -20.27
CA PRO A 207 -14.18 9.83 -20.29
C PRO A 207 -13.49 9.11 -21.47
N ALA A 208 -13.29 9.78 -22.60
CA ALA A 208 -12.65 9.19 -23.78
C ALA A 208 -11.12 9.06 -23.63
N LYS A 209 -10.53 9.80 -22.68
CA LYS A 209 -9.09 9.81 -22.41
C LYS A 209 -8.70 8.97 -21.19
N ARG A 210 -9.67 8.42 -20.47
CA ARG A 210 -9.45 7.55 -19.32
C ARG A 210 -8.93 6.18 -19.75
N SER A 211 -8.02 5.65 -18.95
CA SER A 211 -7.57 4.27 -19.11
C SER A 211 -8.71 3.29 -18.81
N LEU A 212 -8.69 2.12 -19.47
CA LEU A 212 -9.56 0.99 -19.14
C LEU A 212 -9.37 0.57 -17.69
N THR A 213 -8.13 0.62 -17.21
CA THR A 213 -7.79 0.36 -15.81
C THR A 213 -8.57 1.30 -14.87
N ALA A 214 -8.61 2.61 -15.11
CA ALA A 214 -9.39 3.56 -14.30
C ALA A 214 -10.89 3.30 -14.31
N GLN A 215 -11.45 2.88 -15.45
CA GLN A 215 -12.87 2.58 -15.55
C GLN A 215 -13.27 1.41 -14.64
N TRP A 216 -12.46 0.34 -14.65
CA TRP A 216 -12.70 -0.83 -13.81
C TRP A 216 -12.31 -0.60 -12.35
N ASP A 217 -11.25 0.16 -12.09
CA ASP A 217 -10.77 0.38 -10.72
C ASP A 217 -11.79 1.15 -9.86
N ARG A 218 -12.72 1.91 -10.45
CA ARG A 218 -13.88 2.44 -9.70
C ARG A 218 -14.70 1.37 -8.98
N LEU A 219 -14.74 0.14 -9.51
CA LEU A 219 -15.39 -1.00 -8.86
C LEU A 219 -14.42 -1.80 -7.98
N LEU A 220 -13.14 -1.86 -8.33
CA LEU A 220 -12.15 -2.70 -7.66
C LEU A 220 -11.45 -1.99 -6.48
N MET A 221 -11.36 -0.66 -6.48
CA MET A 221 -10.73 0.15 -5.43
C MET A 221 -11.44 -0.01 -4.07
N PRO A 222 -12.79 0.01 -3.99
CA PRO A 222 -13.48 -0.33 -2.74
C PRO A 222 -13.12 -1.71 -2.20
N LEU A 223 -12.88 -2.71 -3.06
CA LEU A 223 -12.51 -4.06 -2.63
C LEU A 223 -11.10 -4.10 -2.01
N LYS A 224 -10.14 -3.38 -2.59
CA LYS A 224 -8.79 -3.20 -2.02
C LYS A 224 -8.83 -2.49 -0.66
N ILE A 225 -9.63 -1.42 -0.55
CA ILE A 225 -9.81 -0.70 0.73
C ILE A 225 -10.49 -1.60 1.76
N PHE A 226 -11.53 -2.35 1.36
CA PHE A 226 -12.20 -3.31 2.22
C PHE A 226 -11.26 -4.38 2.76
N PHE A 227 -10.34 -4.88 1.93
CA PHE A 227 -9.29 -5.78 2.40
C PHE A 227 -8.46 -5.17 3.52
N VAL A 228 -7.99 -3.93 3.36
CA VAL A 228 -7.21 -3.24 4.41
C VAL A 228 -8.05 -3.11 5.69
N VAL A 229 -9.31 -2.69 5.58
CA VAL A 229 -10.23 -2.58 6.73
C VAL A 229 -10.44 -3.92 7.44
N ILE A 230 -10.59 -5.02 6.70
CA ILE A 230 -10.75 -6.36 7.28
C ILE A 230 -9.47 -6.83 7.99
N VAL A 231 -8.29 -6.62 7.40
CA VAL A 231 -7.01 -6.94 8.06
C VAL A 231 -6.88 -6.18 9.38
N LEU A 232 -7.25 -4.89 9.39
CA LEU A 232 -7.28 -4.08 10.60
C LEU A 232 -8.24 -4.64 11.65
N ALA A 233 -9.47 -4.97 11.22
CA ALA A 233 -10.48 -5.56 12.08
C ALA A 233 -10.01 -6.88 12.69
N ILE A 234 -9.35 -7.76 11.92
CA ILE A 234 -8.78 -9.01 12.41
C ILE A 234 -7.76 -8.76 13.52
N GLY A 235 -6.89 -7.75 13.39
CA GLY A 235 -5.95 -7.37 14.44
C GLY A 235 -6.64 -6.94 15.73
N CYS A 236 -7.68 -6.11 15.63
CA CYS A 236 -8.50 -5.72 16.77
C CYS A 236 -9.21 -6.92 17.41
N LEU A 237 -9.78 -7.82 16.60
CA LEU A 237 -10.48 -9.00 17.07
C LEU A 237 -9.54 -10.00 17.74
N LEU A 238 -8.31 -10.16 17.25
CA LEU A 238 -7.27 -10.97 17.90
C LEU A 238 -6.91 -10.41 19.27
N ALA A 239 -6.72 -9.10 19.38
CA ALA A 239 -6.44 -8.47 20.66
C ALA A 239 -7.60 -8.59 21.65
N PHE A 240 -8.84 -8.42 21.19
CA PHE A 240 -10.02 -8.36 22.07
C PHE A 240 -10.58 -9.73 22.44
N TRP A 241 -10.63 -10.68 21.50
CA TRP A 241 -11.26 -11.99 21.69
C TRP A 241 -10.26 -13.13 21.92
N ARG A 242 -9.00 -12.81 22.22
CA ARG A 242 -7.93 -13.79 22.43
C ARG A 242 -8.34 -14.96 23.33
N ASP A 243 -8.81 -14.65 24.53
CA ASP A 243 -9.11 -15.69 25.53
C ASP A 243 -10.24 -16.62 25.06
N LYS A 244 -11.18 -16.09 24.26
CA LYS A 244 -12.25 -16.88 23.61
C LYS A 244 -11.75 -17.71 22.43
N VAL A 245 -10.76 -17.22 21.70
CA VAL A 245 -10.09 -18.01 20.65
C VAL A 245 -9.35 -19.19 21.29
N ASP A 246 -8.70 -18.99 22.43
CA ASP A 246 -7.98 -20.04 23.14
C ASP A 246 -8.93 -21.10 23.72
N GLU A 247 -10.03 -20.66 24.32
CA GLU A 247 -11.06 -21.53 24.89
C GLU A 247 -11.70 -22.46 23.83
N PHE A 248 -12.10 -21.91 22.68
CA PHE A 248 -12.89 -22.67 21.69
C PHE A 248 -12.08 -23.21 20.51
N TYR A 249 -10.88 -22.67 20.25
CA TYR A 249 -10.08 -22.97 19.06
C TYR A 249 -8.59 -23.16 19.36
N GLY A 250 -8.22 -23.57 20.58
CA GLY A 250 -6.82 -23.79 20.98
C GLY A 250 -6.00 -24.62 19.99
N THR A 251 -6.59 -25.64 19.35
CA THR A 251 -5.91 -26.47 18.33
C THR A 251 -5.51 -25.69 17.06
N TYR A 252 -6.21 -24.60 16.73
CA TYR A 252 -5.94 -23.78 15.55
C TYR A 252 -5.01 -22.61 15.82
N VAL A 253 -4.73 -22.31 17.10
CA VAL A 253 -3.84 -21.21 17.50
C VAL A 253 -2.51 -21.22 16.75
N PRO A 254 -1.76 -22.33 16.66
CA PRO A 254 -0.46 -22.29 16.00
C PRO A 254 -0.57 -21.95 14.51
N ALA A 255 -1.69 -22.27 13.87
CA ALA A 255 -1.95 -21.88 12.48
C ALA A 255 -2.33 -20.38 12.37
N ILE A 256 -3.11 -19.86 13.32
CA ILE A 256 -3.43 -18.43 13.42
C ILE A 256 -2.17 -17.61 13.59
N GLU A 257 -1.31 -17.96 14.55
CA GLU A 257 -0.08 -17.22 14.85
C GLU A 257 0.87 -17.19 13.65
N ARG A 258 1.07 -18.34 13.00
CA ARG A 258 1.87 -18.42 11.76
C ARG A 258 1.32 -17.53 10.66
N GLY A 259 0.00 -17.61 10.42
CA GLY A 259 -0.67 -16.76 9.44
C GLY A 259 -0.52 -15.28 9.77
N VAL A 260 -0.75 -14.89 11.02
CA VAL A 260 -0.64 -13.49 11.47
C VAL A 260 0.79 -12.97 11.35
N ILE A 261 1.81 -13.77 11.66
CA ILE A 261 3.22 -13.38 11.51
C ILE A 261 3.54 -13.16 10.03
N ILE A 262 3.27 -14.15 9.17
CA ILE A 262 3.61 -14.08 7.74
C ILE A 262 2.80 -12.99 7.04
N GLY A 263 1.49 -12.93 7.29
CA GLY A 263 0.60 -11.89 6.76
C GLY A 263 0.97 -10.50 7.27
N GLY A 264 1.34 -10.37 8.55
CA GLY A 264 1.83 -9.12 9.14
C GLY A 264 3.09 -8.62 8.46
N PHE A 265 4.09 -9.49 8.26
CA PHE A 265 5.30 -9.14 7.52
C PHE A 265 5.02 -8.75 6.06
N ALA A 266 4.11 -9.44 5.38
CA ALA A 266 3.69 -9.07 4.04
C ALA A 266 3.08 -7.65 4.02
N MET A 267 2.19 -7.36 4.97
CA MET A 267 1.54 -6.04 5.08
C MET A 267 2.51 -4.90 5.41
N LEU A 268 3.64 -5.17 6.07
CA LEU A 268 4.68 -4.15 6.37
C LEU A 268 5.35 -3.58 5.13
N VAL A 269 5.29 -4.26 3.99
CA VAL A 269 5.84 -3.75 2.73
C VAL A 269 4.92 -2.67 2.13
N TRP A 270 3.62 -2.69 2.44
CA TRP A 270 2.66 -1.74 1.87
C TRP A 270 2.98 -0.28 2.23
N PRO A 271 3.26 0.11 3.49
CA PRO A 271 3.68 1.47 3.82
C PRO A 271 4.93 1.94 3.08
N ALA A 272 5.89 1.04 2.83
CA ALA A 272 7.08 1.38 2.06
C ALA A 272 6.73 1.66 0.59
N MET A 273 5.89 0.83 -0.03
CA MET A 273 5.37 1.05 -1.39
C MET A 273 4.50 2.31 -1.48
N ASP A 274 3.68 2.57 -0.48
CA ASP A 274 2.82 3.75 -0.39
C ASP A 274 3.65 5.03 -0.25
N TYR A 275 4.70 5.01 0.59
CA TYR A 275 5.66 6.10 0.66
C TYR A 275 6.37 6.31 -0.68
N ALA A 276 6.82 5.24 -1.33
CA ALA A 276 7.51 5.32 -2.60
C ALA A 276 6.64 5.98 -3.68
N TYR A 277 5.35 5.63 -3.73
CA TYR A 277 4.35 6.29 -4.56
C TYR A 277 4.19 7.76 -4.19
N LEU A 278 3.97 8.09 -2.92
CA LEU A 278 3.81 9.48 -2.46
C LEU A 278 5.04 10.34 -2.76
N SER A 279 6.25 9.79 -2.63
CA SER A 279 7.49 10.48 -2.96
C SER A 279 7.56 10.81 -4.46
N ALA A 280 7.20 9.86 -5.32
CA ALA A 280 7.11 10.08 -6.76
C ALA A 280 6.02 11.12 -7.11
N ALA A 281 4.84 11.01 -6.49
CA ALA A 281 3.73 11.92 -6.68
C ALA A 281 4.08 13.36 -6.25
N ASN A 282 4.65 13.55 -5.07
CA ASN A 282 5.03 14.87 -4.54
C ASN A 282 6.10 15.57 -5.39
N VAL A 283 6.95 14.80 -6.09
CA VAL A 283 7.93 15.35 -7.03
C VAL A 283 7.29 15.78 -8.36
N MET A 284 6.21 15.13 -8.79
CA MET A 284 5.52 15.44 -10.04
C MET A 284 4.42 16.52 -9.87
N PHE A 285 3.70 16.48 -8.75
CA PHE A 285 2.51 17.30 -8.53
C PHE A 285 2.71 18.37 -7.46
N GLY A 286 3.82 18.32 -6.71
CA GLY A 286 3.99 19.11 -5.49
C GLY A 286 3.09 18.62 -4.37
N HIS A 287 3.25 19.16 -3.16
CA HIS A 287 2.28 18.97 -2.08
C HIS A 287 1.63 20.30 -1.68
N ALA A 288 0.30 20.28 -1.53
CA ALA A 288 -0.48 21.45 -1.13
C ALA A 288 -0.45 21.61 0.41
N GLY A 289 0.37 22.55 0.89
CA GLY A 289 0.35 23.01 2.29
C GLY A 289 1.25 22.27 3.28
N ASP A 290 1.30 22.82 4.49
CA ASP A 290 1.98 22.29 5.68
C ASP A 290 1.13 21.28 6.48
N TRP A 291 -0.04 20.91 5.97
CA TRP A 291 -0.87 19.90 6.60
C TRP A 291 -0.15 18.55 6.53
N PRO A 292 -0.12 17.77 7.64
CA PRO A 292 0.45 16.44 7.61
C PRO A 292 -0.29 15.62 6.55
N GLN A 293 0.42 15.19 5.50
CA GLN A 293 -0.13 14.24 4.54
C GLN A 293 -0.47 12.96 5.30
N PHE A 294 -1.74 12.79 5.67
CA PHE A 294 -2.22 11.59 6.33
C PHE A 294 -2.06 10.43 5.36
N LYS A 295 -0.97 9.68 5.54
CA LYS A 295 -0.69 8.48 4.77
C LYS A 295 -1.73 7.44 5.17
N LEU A 296 -2.51 6.93 4.22
CA LEU A 296 -3.47 5.86 4.51
C LEU A 296 -2.76 4.63 5.13
N SER A 297 -1.49 4.43 4.77
CA SER A 297 -0.60 3.44 5.35
C SER A 297 -0.23 3.67 6.82
N LEU A 298 -0.42 4.87 7.39
CA LEU A 298 -0.17 5.15 8.81
C LEU A 298 -1.11 4.33 9.71
N VAL A 299 -2.27 3.90 9.18
CA VAL A 299 -3.23 3.05 9.88
C VAL A 299 -2.61 1.67 10.23
N ILE A 300 -1.54 1.25 9.54
CA ILE A 300 -0.81 0.03 9.88
C ILE A 300 -0.05 0.16 11.19
N ALA A 301 0.45 1.34 11.57
CA ALA A 301 1.23 1.50 12.80
C ALA A 301 0.46 1.10 14.08
N PRO A 302 -0.77 1.60 14.33
CA PRO A 302 -1.57 1.14 15.48
C PRO A 302 -1.97 -0.34 15.35
N TRP A 303 -2.17 -0.85 14.14
CA TRP A 303 -2.46 -2.27 13.92
C TRP A 303 -1.28 -3.19 14.27
N MET A 304 -0.06 -2.82 13.91
CA MET A 304 1.14 -3.55 14.30
C MET A 304 1.32 -3.54 15.82
N LEU A 305 1.02 -2.42 16.48
CA LEU A 305 1.03 -2.35 17.95
C LEU A 305 0.02 -3.35 18.56
N LEU A 306 -1.19 -3.46 17.99
CA LEU A 306 -2.17 -4.46 18.45
C LEU A 306 -1.65 -5.89 18.30
N LEU A 307 -0.97 -6.21 17.20
CA LEU A 307 -0.36 -7.54 17.02
C LEU A 307 0.76 -7.79 18.03
N ILE A 308 1.62 -6.81 18.28
CA ILE A 308 2.65 -6.90 19.33
C ILE A 308 1.99 -7.19 20.69
N PHE A 309 0.95 -6.44 21.07
CA PHE A 309 0.24 -6.66 22.34
C PHE A 309 -0.38 -8.06 22.43
N TYR A 310 -0.97 -8.54 21.33
CA TYR A 310 -1.50 -9.90 21.25
C TYR A 310 -0.43 -10.95 21.56
N PHE A 311 0.76 -10.83 20.97
CA PHE A 311 1.86 -11.79 21.18
C PHE A 311 2.54 -11.64 22.55
N LEU A 312 2.84 -10.40 23.00
CA LEU A 312 3.53 -10.14 24.27
C LEU A 312 2.78 -10.71 25.46
N ARG A 313 1.45 -10.62 25.47
CA ARG A 313 0.63 -11.06 26.60
C ARG A 313 0.37 -12.56 26.60
N ARG A 314 0.64 -13.27 25.50
CA ARG A 314 0.34 -14.70 25.37
C ARG A 314 1.51 -15.56 25.86
N LEU A 315 2.73 -15.07 25.76
CA LEU A 315 3.94 -15.86 25.99
C LEU A 315 4.68 -15.41 27.26
N GLY A 316 3.94 -15.35 28.37
CA GLY A 316 4.55 -15.29 29.68
C GLY A 316 5.45 -16.51 29.89
N LYS A 317 6.77 -16.25 29.96
CA LYS A 317 7.94 -17.12 30.27
C LYS A 317 8.90 -17.54 29.13
N GLU A 318 8.61 -17.34 27.84
CA GLU A 318 9.59 -17.61 26.76
C GLU A 318 9.83 -16.38 25.87
N GLY A 319 10.48 -15.36 26.44
CA GLY A 319 10.62 -14.03 25.84
C GLY A 319 11.72 -13.84 24.78
N GLU A 320 12.57 -14.83 24.54
CA GLU A 320 13.82 -14.61 23.78
C GLU A 320 13.61 -14.57 22.26
N MET A 321 12.84 -15.50 21.69
CA MET A 321 12.54 -15.54 20.25
C MET A 321 11.58 -14.40 19.81
N LEU A 322 10.75 -13.91 20.74
CA LEU A 322 9.75 -12.87 20.45
C LEU A 322 10.24 -11.45 20.75
N GLY A 323 11.22 -11.28 21.64
CA GLY A 323 11.98 -10.03 21.74
C GLY A 323 12.65 -9.66 20.41
N GLN A 324 13.11 -10.66 19.66
CA GLN A 324 13.66 -10.45 18.31
C GLN A 324 12.56 -10.03 17.32
N ILE A 325 11.41 -10.71 17.26
CA ILE A 325 10.33 -10.38 16.29
C ILE A 325 9.65 -9.04 16.62
N SER A 326 9.31 -8.81 17.89
CA SER A 326 8.75 -7.53 18.34
C SER A 326 9.76 -6.38 18.19
N GLY A 327 11.06 -6.66 18.40
CA GLY A 327 12.15 -5.75 18.10
C GLY A 327 12.25 -5.40 16.61
N VAL A 328 12.14 -6.38 15.71
CA VAL A 328 12.12 -6.13 14.25
C VAL A 328 10.89 -5.32 13.85
N ILE A 329 9.71 -5.59 14.42
CA ILE A 329 8.50 -4.83 14.11
C ILE A 329 8.57 -3.40 14.66
N ALA A 330 8.98 -3.24 15.92
CA ALA A 330 9.16 -1.92 16.53
C ALA A 330 10.26 -1.12 15.80
N ALA A 331 11.34 -1.79 15.38
CA ALA A 331 12.36 -1.22 14.52
C ALA A 331 11.78 -0.85 13.15
N ALA A 332 10.97 -1.68 12.50
CA ALA A 332 10.33 -1.36 11.23
C ALA A 332 9.41 -0.13 11.35
N VAL A 333 8.65 -0.01 12.44
CA VAL A 333 7.80 1.16 12.71
C VAL A 333 8.63 2.41 13.02
N ALA A 334 9.71 2.28 13.80
CA ALA A 334 10.65 3.38 14.06
C ALA A 334 11.41 3.81 12.79
N VAL A 335 11.70 2.86 11.90
CA VAL A 335 12.37 3.04 10.60
C VAL A 335 11.52 3.86 9.64
N LEU A 336 10.18 3.72 9.66
CA LEU A 336 9.27 4.55 8.86
C LEU A 336 9.34 6.06 9.18
N ARG A 337 9.97 6.44 10.31
CA ARG A 337 10.22 7.84 10.68
C ARG A 337 11.49 8.41 10.05
N TYR A 338 12.39 7.59 9.53
CA TYR A 338 13.65 8.05 8.95
C TYR A 338 13.50 8.34 7.46
N GLU A 339 13.59 9.62 7.10
CA GLU A 339 13.53 10.11 5.72
C GLU A 339 14.52 9.38 4.79
N GLN A 340 15.72 9.08 5.28
CA GLN A 340 16.76 8.35 4.52
C GLN A 340 16.39 6.89 4.20
N LEU A 341 15.65 6.20 5.08
CA LEU A 341 15.20 4.82 4.82
C LEU A 341 13.97 4.81 3.93
N ASN A 342 13.10 5.81 4.10
CA ASN A 342 11.98 6.02 3.21
C ASN A 342 12.45 6.32 1.76
N ASP A 343 13.57 7.04 1.61
CA ASP A 343 14.22 7.31 0.32
C ASP A 343 14.77 6.05 -0.39
N TRP A 344 15.03 4.96 0.34
CA TRP A 344 15.32 3.66 -0.26
C TRP A 344 14.08 2.96 -0.79
N ALA A 345 12.90 3.24 -0.23
CA ALA A 345 11.66 2.62 -0.67
C ALA A 345 11.34 2.97 -2.13
N SER A 346 11.58 4.22 -2.56
CA SER A 346 11.40 4.61 -3.97
C SER A 346 12.28 3.81 -4.93
N ARG A 347 13.49 3.43 -4.49
CA ARG A 347 14.45 2.65 -5.26
C ARG A 347 14.18 1.14 -5.24
N VAL A 348 13.78 0.58 -4.09
CA VAL A 348 13.65 -0.88 -3.93
C VAL A 348 12.25 -1.38 -4.27
N VAL A 349 11.22 -0.63 -3.90
CA VAL A 349 9.81 -1.05 -4.01
C VAL A 349 8.93 -0.03 -4.72
N GLY A 350 9.52 0.96 -5.39
CA GLY A 350 8.83 2.06 -6.06
C GLY A 350 9.25 2.27 -7.51
N VAL A 351 9.13 3.52 -7.99
CA VAL A 351 9.44 3.91 -9.38
C VAL A 351 10.87 3.54 -9.82
N GLY A 352 11.82 3.48 -8.89
CA GLY A 352 13.20 3.07 -9.13
C GLY A 352 13.45 1.55 -9.09
N MET A 353 12.42 0.73 -8.82
CA MET A 353 12.57 -0.71 -8.67
C MET A 353 13.16 -1.33 -9.95
N ALA A 354 14.27 -2.04 -9.77
CA ALA A 354 14.93 -2.80 -10.83
C ALA A 354 14.11 -4.05 -11.19
N PRO A 355 14.10 -4.51 -12.45
CA PRO A 355 13.32 -5.67 -12.86
C PRO A 355 13.60 -6.95 -12.04
N TRP A 356 14.86 -7.18 -11.64
CA TRP A 356 15.23 -8.35 -10.84
C TRP A 356 14.63 -8.34 -9.42
N MET A 357 14.36 -7.15 -8.85
CA MET A 357 13.74 -7.04 -7.53
C MET A 357 12.31 -7.57 -7.53
N LEU A 358 11.60 -7.47 -8.67
CA LEU A 358 10.30 -8.11 -8.84
C LEU A 358 10.40 -9.64 -8.72
N GLY A 359 11.45 -10.23 -9.31
CA GLY A 359 11.74 -11.66 -9.15
C GLY A 359 12.04 -12.04 -7.70
N VAL A 360 12.79 -11.20 -6.96
CA VAL A 360 13.04 -11.41 -5.53
C VAL A 360 11.76 -11.29 -4.71
N LEU A 361 10.92 -10.30 -4.97
CA LEU A 361 9.64 -10.13 -4.29
C LEU A 361 8.72 -11.36 -4.50
N LEU A 362 8.64 -11.85 -5.73
CA LEU A 362 7.91 -13.08 -6.05
C LEU A 362 8.52 -14.31 -5.35
N GLY A 363 9.85 -14.42 -5.33
CA GLY A 363 10.56 -15.50 -4.63
C GLY A 363 10.29 -15.52 -3.12
N ILE A 364 10.36 -14.35 -2.47
CA ILE A 364 10.01 -14.20 -1.05
C ILE A 364 8.54 -14.55 -0.81
N THR A 365 7.64 -14.12 -1.70
CA THR A 365 6.21 -14.41 -1.58
C THR A 365 5.93 -15.90 -1.74
N ALA A 366 6.58 -16.58 -2.68
CA ALA A 366 6.47 -18.02 -2.86
C ALA A 366 7.01 -18.80 -1.65
N LEU A 367 8.16 -18.39 -1.10
CA LEU A 367 8.70 -18.95 0.13
C LEU A 367 7.73 -18.76 1.30
N ALA A 368 7.20 -17.55 1.48
CA ALA A 368 6.22 -17.25 2.52
C ALA A 368 4.94 -18.08 2.38
N PHE A 369 4.45 -18.28 1.15
CA PHE A 369 3.31 -19.17 0.87
C PHE A 369 3.60 -20.61 1.33
N VAL A 370 4.78 -21.15 1.01
CA VAL A 370 5.19 -22.49 1.47
C VAL A 370 5.25 -22.54 3.00
N LEU A 371 5.81 -21.51 3.65
CA LEU A 371 5.95 -21.44 5.10
C LEU A 371 4.61 -21.39 5.85
N ILE A 372 3.54 -20.84 5.24
CA ILE A 372 2.19 -20.85 5.83
C ILE A 372 1.70 -22.29 6.03
N PHE A 373 1.94 -23.17 5.06
CA PHE A 373 1.45 -24.55 5.07
C PHE A 373 2.49 -25.55 5.61
N TRP A 374 3.74 -25.13 5.79
CA TRP A 374 4.78 -26.01 6.27
C TRP A 374 4.47 -26.49 7.70
N PRO A 375 4.55 -27.81 7.98
CA PRO A 375 4.40 -28.32 9.33
C PRO A 375 5.62 -27.91 10.15
N TRP A 376 5.49 -26.86 10.96
CA TRP A 376 6.44 -26.60 12.03
C TRP A 376 6.26 -27.74 13.04
N ARG A 377 7.25 -28.62 13.14
CA ARG A 377 7.36 -29.48 14.32
C ARG A 377 7.66 -28.53 15.48
N VAL A 378 6.62 -28.05 16.15
CA VAL A 378 6.78 -27.53 17.50
C VAL A 378 7.36 -28.70 18.28
N VAL A 379 8.58 -28.55 18.79
CA VAL A 379 9.22 -29.54 19.65
C VAL A 379 8.22 -29.84 20.76
N ASN A 380 7.68 -31.06 20.78
CA ASN A 380 6.86 -31.53 21.88
C ASN A 380 7.78 -31.55 23.11
N TYR A 381 7.66 -30.55 23.98
CA TYR A 381 8.24 -30.66 25.31
C TYR A 381 7.41 -31.70 26.08
N PRO A 382 8.05 -32.68 26.73
CA PRO A 382 7.36 -33.65 27.56
C PRO A 382 6.60 -32.92 28.66
N ASN A 383 5.38 -33.37 28.93
CA ASN A 383 4.51 -32.86 29.97
C ASN A 383 5.16 -33.10 31.35
N GLU A 384 5.93 -32.14 31.88
CA GLU A 384 6.44 -32.16 33.26
C GLU A 384 5.43 -31.58 34.28
N TRP A 385 4.14 -31.85 34.11
CA TRP A 385 3.11 -31.51 35.11
C TRP A 385 2.29 -32.74 35.51
N SER A 386 3.00 -33.83 35.84
CA SER A 386 2.47 -34.92 36.65
C SER A 386 3.43 -35.24 37.80
N SER A 387 3.40 -34.42 38.84
CA SER A 387 3.79 -34.78 40.20
C SER A 387 3.17 -33.82 41.20
#